data_AF-A0A6G2RNA7-F1
#
_entry.id   AF-A0A6G2RNA7-F1
#
_cell.length_a   1.000
_cell.length_b   1.000
_cell.length_c   1.000
_cell.angle_alpha   90.00
_cell.angle_beta   90.00
_cell.angle_gamma   90.00
#
_symmetry.space_group_name_H-M   'P 1'
#
loop_
_entity.id
_entity.type
_entity.pdbx_description
1 polymer ?
#
loop_
_entity_poly.entity_id
_entity_poly.type
_entity_poly.pdbx_seq_one_letter_code
_entity_poly.pdbx_strand_id
1 'polypeptide(L)'
;MRDPIDAETIAATIRHALHLGAGRPSPGELAEAAETLTGHIALLITEAREAAHGSRPVCVEAADCAGRFHGIERQMKQGLGDGALSAHVQVHLLARDCQWLLAHHTARVGW
;
A
#
# COMPACT_ATOMS: atom_id res chain seq x y z
N MET A 1 -10.52 15.72 13.80
CA MET A 1 -10.03 16.29 12.52
C MET A 1 -9.13 15.22 11.94
N ARG A 2 -9.60 14.48 10.93
CA ARG A 2 -8.79 13.44 10.29
C ARG A 2 -7.95 14.18 9.26
N ASP A 3 -6.62 14.08 9.36
CA ASP A 3 -5.78 14.68 8.34
C ASP A 3 -6.10 14.03 6.99
N PRO A 4 -6.27 14.83 5.93
CA PRO A 4 -6.55 14.29 4.60
C PRO A 4 -5.42 13.35 4.19
N ILE A 5 -5.77 12.28 3.46
CA ILE A 5 -4.76 11.42 2.85
C ILE A 5 -3.89 12.28 1.95
N ASP A 6 -2.63 12.46 2.32
CA ASP A 6 -1.64 13.13 1.50
C ASP A 6 -1.17 12.19 0.39
N ALA A 7 -1.91 12.20 -0.71
CA ALA A 7 -1.63 11.40 -1.89
C ALA A 7 -0.26 11.70 -2.52
N GLU A 8 0.22 12.95 -2.39
CA GLU A 8 1.52 13.34 -2.95
C GLU A 8 2.66 12.72 -2.14
N THR A 9 2.59 12.79 -0.81
CA THR A 9 3.55 12.10 0.08
C THR A 9 3.54 10.60 -0.17
N ILE A 10 2.37 9.97 -0.28
CA ILE A 10 2.28 8.53 -0.57
C ILE A 10 2.90 8.20 -1.93
N ALA A 11 2.62 8.99 -2.98
CA ALA A 11 3.20 8.79 -4.31
C ALA A 11 4.73 8.98 -4.31
N ALA A 12 5.25 9.92 -3.52
CA ALA A 12 6.69 10.10 -3.33
C ALA A 12 7.32 8.88 -2.66
N THR A 13 6.71 8.35 -1.59
CA THR A 13 7.16 7.13 -0.90
C THR A 13 7.17 5.92 -1.83
N ILE A 14 6.10 5.73 -2.63
CA ILE A 14 6.04 4.64 -3.62
C ILE A 14 7.17 4.76 -4.64
N ARG A 15 7.39 5.95 -5.21
CA ARG A 15 8.48 6.18 -6.16
C ARG A 15 9.83 5.88 -5.52
N HIS A 16 10.08 6.35 -4.31
CA HIS A 16 11.33 6.08 -3.61
C HIS A 16 11.56 4.58 -3.43
N ALA A 17 10.57 3.85 -2.90
CA ALA A 17 10.65 2.40 -2.70
C ALA A 17 10.90 1.62 -3.99
N LEU A 18 10.28 2.02 -5.10
CA LEU A 18 10.51 1.39 -6.40
C LEU A 18 11.91 1.65 -6.95
N HIS A 19 12.53 2.80 -6.64
CA HIS A 19 13.91 3.10 -7.04
C HIS A 19 14.96 2.40 -6.17
N LEU A 20 14.67 2.08 -4.90
CA LEU A 20 15.59 1.32 -4.04
C LEU A 20 15.97 -0.04 -4.66
N GLY A 21 15.05 -0.67 -5.40
CA GLY A 21 15.34 -1.91 -6.14
C GLY A 21 16.33 -1.82 -7.28
N ALA A 22 16.57 -0.62 -7.82
CA ALA A 22 17.56 -0.40 -8.87
C ALA A 22 18.99 -0.23 -8.33
N GLY A 23 19.13 -0.02 -7.01
CA GLY A 23 20.41 0.16 -6.33
C GLY A 23 20.83 -1.04 -5.47
N ARG A 24 21.76 -0.79 -4.55
CA ARG A 24 22.17 -1.73 -3.49
C ARG A 24 21.84 -1.15 -2.12
N PRO A 25 20.54 -1.06 -1.75
CA PRO A 25 20.14 -0.50 -0.47
C PRO A 25 20.61 -1.38 0.68
N SER A 26 20.87 -0.74 1.79
CA SER A 26 21.13 -1.39 3.06
C SER A 26 19.85 -2.05 3.60
N PRO A 27 19.99 -3.06 4.48
CA PRO A 27 18.84 -3.64 5.17
C PRO A 27 18.01 -2.61 5.96
N GLY A 28 18.65 -1.55 6.47
CA GLY A 28 17.97 -0.46 7.18
C GLY A 28 17.06 0.35 6.26
N GLU A 29 17.55 0.74 5.08
CA GLU A 29 16.75 1.47 4.07
C GLU A 29 15.54 0.63 3.60
N LEU A 30 15.71 -0.68 3.45
CA LEU A 30 14.59 -1.57 3.11
C LEU A 30 13.57 -1.68 4.25
N ALA A 31 14.03 -1.69 5.50
CA ALA A 31 13.15 -1.74 6.66
C ALA A 31 12.34 -0.44 6.84
N GLU A 32 12.98 0.72 6.72
CA GLU A 32 12.33 2.03 6.78
C GLU A 32 11.30 2.19 5.65
N ALA A 33 11.66 1.80 4.43
CA ALA A 33 10.73 1.82 3.30
C ALA A 33 9.52 0.89 3.54
N ALA A 34 9.75 -0.33 4.04
CA ALA A 34 8.66 -1.26 4.33
C ALA A 34 7.74 -0.77 5.46
N GLU A 35 8.29 -0.19 6.52
CA GLU A 35 7.52 0.39 7.62
C GLU A 35 6.64 1.54 7.13
N THR A 36 7.24 2.47 6.38
CA THR A 36 6.54 3.64 5.83
C THR A 36 5.41 3.21 4.87
N LEU A 37 5.70 2.27 3.96
CA LEU A 37 4.69 1.71 3.05
C LEU A 37 3.56 1.00 3.79
N THR A 38 3.88 0.22 4.83
CA THR A 38 2.89 -0.48 5.65
C THR A 38 1.96 0.51 6.36
N GLY A 39 2.52 1.62 6.87
CA GLY A 39 1.72 2.72 7.43
C GLY A 39 0.76 3.34 6.42
N HIS A 40 1.24 3.66 5.22
CA HIS A 40 0.38 4.20 4.14
C HIS A 40 -0.70 3.21 3.70
N ILE A 41 -0.38 1.92 3.57
CA ILE A 41 -1.34 0.87 3.23
C ILE A 41 -2.43 0.76 4.30
N ALA A 42 -2.08 0.79 5.59
CA ALA A 42 -3.04 0.71 6.68
C ALA A 42 -4.03 1.89 6.68
N LEU A 43 -3.54 3.11 6.37
CA LEU A 43 -4.38 4.29 6.21
C LEU A 43 -5.34 4.14 5.03
N LEU A 44 -4.83 3.75 3.85
CA LEU A 44 -5.63 3.61 2.63
C LEU A 44 -6.68 2.49 2.72
N ILE A 45 -6.36 1.35 3.35
CA ILE A 45 -7.31 0.24 3.55
C ILE A 45 -8.46 0.68 4.47
N THR A 46 -8.15 1.37 5.56
CA THR A 46 -9.17 1.87 6.49
C THR A 46 -10.15 2.79 5.78
N GLU A 47 -9.62 3.73 4.99
CA GLU A 47 -10.40 4.68 4.19
C GLU A 47 -11.25 4.00 3.12
N ALA A 48 -10.69 3.01 2.41
CA ALA A 48 -11.43 2.26 1.40
C ALA A 48 -12.57 1.44 2.02
N ARG A 49 -12.35 0.84 3.21
CA ARG A 49 -13.38 0.10 3.94
C ARG A 49 -14.51 0.99 4.42
N GLU A 50 -14.20 2.12 5.05
CA GLU A 50 -15.20 3.08 5.51
C GLU A 50 -16.06 3.60 4.34
N ALA A 51 -15.44 3.89 3.20
CA ALA A 51 -16.17 4.26 1.99
C ALA A 51 -17.12 3.15 1.52
N ALA A 52 -16.66 1.90 1.49
CA ALA A 52 -17.46 0.75 1.10
C ALA A 52 -18.66 0.49 2.04
N HIS A 53 -18.53 0.82 3.34
CA HIS A 53 -19.64 0.73 4.29
C HIS A 53 -20.69 1.84 4.09
N GLY A 54 -20.30 3.01 3.57
CA GLY A 54 -21.20 4.14 3.29
C GLY A 54 -21.93 4.08 1.94
N SER A 55 -21.36 3.40 0.94
CA SER A 55 -21.94 3.26 -0.40
C SER A 55 -22.60 1.89 -0.59
N ARG A 56 -23.87 1.86 -1.01
CA ARG A 56 -24.60 0.62 -1.33
C ARG A 56 -23.84 -0.16 -2.42
N PRO A 57 -23.38 -1.41 -2.17
CA PRO A 57 -22.42 -2.06 -3.05
C PRO A 57 -23.05 -2.43 -4.39
N VAL A 58 -22.40 -2.06 -5.49
CA VAL A 58 -22.61 -2.69 -6.81
C VAL A 58 -21.69 -3.91 -6.82
N CYS A 59 -22.31 -5.09 -6.73
CA CYS A 59 -21.78 -6.28 -6.09
C CYS A 59 -20.61 -7.03 -6.78
N VAL A 60 -19.95 -6.46 -7.80
CA VAL A 60 -18.84 -7.12 -8.50
C VAL A 60 -17.50 -6.51 -8.10
N GLU A 61 -17.35 -5.18 -8.19
CA GLU A 61 -16.11 -4.50 -7.76
C GLU A 61 -15.87 -4.62 -6.25
N ALA A 62 -16.93 -4.68 -5.44
CA ALA A 62 -16.81 -4.79 -3.99
C ALA A 62 -16.24 -6.15 -3.53
N ALA A 63 -16.63 -7.25 -4.19
CA ALA A 63 -16.15 -8.59 -3.87
C ALA A 63 -14.68 -8.76 -4.28
N ASP A 64 -14.32 -8.27 -5.47
CA ASP A 64 -12.93 -8.27 -5.95
C ASP A 64 -12.03 -7.39 -5.06
N CYS A 65 -12.52 -6.23 -4.62
CA CYS A 65 -11.81 -5.36 -3.67
C CYS A 65 -11.60 -6.04 -2.31
N ALA A 66 -12.60 -6.76 -1.78
CA ALA A 66 -12.47 -7.47 -0.50
C ALA A 66 -11.37 -8.56 -0.56
N GLY A 67 -11.34 -9.34 -1.66
CA GLY A 67 -10.27 -10.31 -1.90
C GLY A 67 -8.90 -9.66 -2.02
N ARG A 68 -8.81 -8.52 -2.73
CA ARG A 68 -7.57 -7.74 -2.87
C ARG A 68 -7.09 -7.19 -1.52
N PHE A 69 -7.97 -6.61 -0.70
CA PHE A 69 -7.63 -6.13 0.65
C PHE A 69 -7.10 -7.25 1.53
N HIS A 70 -7.75 -8.42 1.51
CA HIS A 70 -7.27 -9.57 2.27
C HIS A 70 -5.88 -10.05 1.82
N GLY A 71 -5.63 -10.03 0.51
CA GLY A 71 -4.30 -10.32 -0.06
C GLY A 71 -3.23 -9.36 0.45
N ILE A 72 -3.53 -8.06 0.45
CA ILE A 72 -2.62 -7.00 0.93
C ILE A 72 -2.34 -7.15 2.45
N GLU A 73 -3.38 -7.37 3.26
CA GLU A 73 -3.21 -7.60 4.70
C GLU A 73 -2.35 -8.82 4.99
N ARG A 74 -2.52 -9.89 4.21
CA ARG A 74 -1.69 -11.08 4.33
C ARG A 74 -0.24 -10.80 3.93
N GLN A 75 -0.02 -9.97 2.90
CA GLN A 75 1.31 -9.56 2.47
C GLN A 75 2.03 -8.73 3.55
N MET A 76 1.34 -7.80 4.20
CA MET A 76 1.89 -7.01 5.31
C MET A 76 2.38 -7.90 6.46
N LYS A 77 1.68 -9.01 6.74
CA LYS A 77 2.05 -9.96 7.80
C LYS A 77 3.29 -10.80 7.49
N GLN A 78 3.72 -10.88 6.23
CA GLN A 78 4.91 -11.67 5.85
C GLN A 78 6.21 -11.01 6.34
N GLY A 79 6.22 -9.70 6.57
CA GLY A 79 7.43 -8.97 6.91
C GLY A 79 8.49 -9.04 5.79
N LEU A 80 9.74 -8.67 6.09
CA LEU A 80 10.83 -8.61 5.12
C LEU A 80 11.42 -9.99 4.75
N GLY A 81 11.06 -11.05 5.48
CA GLY A 81 11.70 -12.37 5.36
C GLY A 81 13.15 -12.39 5.84
N ASP A 82 13.87 -13.47 5.53
CA ASP A 82 15.16 -13.81 6.16
C ASP A 82 16.40 -13.33 5.38
N GLY A 83 16.26 -12.55 4.31
CA GLY A 83 17.40 -12.13 3.50
C GLY A 83 17.20 -10.87 2.66
N ALA A 84 18.30 -10.33 2.13
CA ALA A 84 18.27 -9.10 1.34
C ALA A 84 17.35 -9.20 0.11
N LEU A 85 17.37 -10.34 -0.59
CA LEU A 85 16.48 -10.57 -1.73
C LEU A 85 15.01 -10.58 -1.32
N SER A 86 14.65 -11.25 -0.22
CA SER A 86 13.27 -11.28 0.26
C SER A 86 12.81 -9.90 0.70
N ALA A 87 13.69 -9.13 1.38
CA ALA A 87 13.41 -7.78 1.81
C ALA A 87 13.14 -6.85 0.61
N HIS A 88 13.97 -6.95 -0.44
CA HIS A 88 13.74 -6.24 -1.69
C HIS A 88 12.40 -6.58 -2.33
N VAL A 89 12.13 -7.88 -2.51
CA VAL A 89 10.87 -8.34 -3.11
C VAL A 89 9.69 -7.83 -2.28
N GLN A 90 9.78 -7.89 -0.96
CA GLN A 90 8.73 -7.40 -0.08
C GLN A 90 8.47 -5.90 -0.26
N VAL A 91 9.52 -5.06 -0.25
CA VAL A 91 9.38 -3.61 -0.45
C VAL A 91 8.71 -3.30 -1.79
N HIS A 92 9.07 -4.03 -2.86
CA HIS A 92 8.41 -3.87 -4.16
C HIS A 92 6.94 -4.29 -4.15
N LEU A 93 6.60 -5.40 -3.50
CA LEU A 93 5.22 -5.86 -3.38
C LEU A 93 4.38 -4.85 -2.59
N LEU A 94 4.89 -4.37 -1.45
CA LEU A 94 4.25 -3.32 -0.65
C LEU A 94 4.06 -2.03 -1.47
N ALA A 95 5.06 -1.62 -2.25
CA ALA A 95 4.96 -0.44 -3.10
C ALA A 95 3.87 -0.59 -4.17
N ARG A 96 3.72 -1.78 -4.77
CA ARG A 96 2.67 -2.06 -5.75
C ARG A 96 1.27 -2.13 -5.13
N ASP A 97 1.16 -2.72 -3.95
CA ASP A 97 -0.10 -2.76 -3.21
C ASP A 97 -0.53 -1.35 -2.78
N CYS A 98 0.41 -0.53 -2.31
CA CYS A 98 0.18 0.88 -1.99
C CYS A 98 -0.22 1.69 -3.24
N GLN A 99 0.44 1.46 -4.38
CA GLN A 99 0.08 2.10 -5.66
C GLN A 99 -1.34 1.76 -6.10
N TRP A 100 -1.75 0.48 -5.98
CA TRP A 100 -3.11 0.07 -6.32
C TRP A 100 -4.15 0.72 -5.40
N LEU A 101 -3.88 0.77 -4.09
CA LEU A 101 -4.77 1.43 -3.12
C LEU A 101 -4.88 2.94 -3.36
N LEU A 102 -3.78 3.61 -3.70
CA LEU A 102 -3.79 5.04 -4.02
C LEU A 102 -4.58 5.33 -5.29
N ALA A 103 -4.43 4.49 -6.33
CA ALA A 103 -5.22 4.60 -7.55
C ALA A 103 -6.73 4.40 -7.27
N HIS A 104 -7.07 3.42 -6.43
CA HIS A 104 -8.45 3.19 -6.01
C HIS A 104 -9.01 4.38 -5.22
N HIS A 105 -8.23 4.94 -4.29
CA HIS A 105 -8.62 6.13 -3.53
C HIS A 105 -8.87 7.33 -4.45
N THR A 106 -7.89 7.68 -5.30
CA THR A 106 -7.97 8.84 -6.20
C THR A 106 -9.12 8.75 -7.21
N ALA A 107 -9.35 7.57 -7.79
CA ALA A 107 -10.50 7.34 -8.68
C ALA A 107 -11.85 7.58 -7.97
N ARG A 108 -11.91 7.32 -6.66
CA ARG A 108 -13.12 7.48 -5.85
C ARG A 108 -13.34 8.92 -5.37
N VAL A 109 -12.28 9.63 -4.99
CA VAL A 109 -12.41 11.03 -4.51
C VAL A 109 -12.53 12.05 -5.65
N GLY A 110 -12.12 11.70 -6.88
CA GLY A 110 -12.12 12.62 -8.01
C GLY A 110 -11.07 13.71 -7.80
N TRP A 111 -9.91 13.54 -8.44
CA TRP A 111 -8.89 14.56 -8.51
C TRP A 111 -9.10 15.45 -9.73
#